data_AF-A0AAE1DS35-F1
#
_entry.id   AF-A0AAE1DS35-F1
#
_cell.length_a   1.000
_cell.length_b   1.000
_cell.length_c   1.000
_cell.angle_alpha   90.00
_cell.angle_beta   90.00
_cell.angle_gamma   90.00
#
_symmetry.space_group_name_H-M   'P 1'
#
loop_
_entity.id
_entity.type
_entity.pdbx_description
1 polymer ?
#
loop_
_entity_poly.entity_id
_entity_poly.type
_entity_poly.pdbx_seq_one_letter_code
_entity_poly.pdbx_strand_id
1 'polypeptide(L)'
;MTWFIVLLASWFSIACSFNVTDHAPNGFTVSIGKTVLLEHTRESPIFYVGKGDLKVTENSGNFFFDDKIYARIPLFSYKLWQSGSSWTVVLTQGDVTATLQLSATGAKDVEISVISVSDGYTHFWLRVPAETDEQIYGAGEQFSFLNLRERVEYKKNIFPIWINEQGE
;
A
#
# COMPACT_ATOMS: atom_id res chain seq x y z
N MET A 1 22.98 -41.37 -39.28
CA MET A 1 22.41 -40.03 -39.03
C MET A 1 21.80 -40.03 -37.64
N THR A 2 22.50 -39.43 -36.69
CA THR A 2 22.12 -39.46 -35.27
C THR A 2 21.39 -38.17 -34.95
N TRP A 3 20.14 -38.26 -34.52
CA TRP A 3 19.35 -37.10 -34.10
C TRP A 3 19.61 -36.82 -32.63
N PHE A 4 20.04 -35.60 -32.31
CA PHE A 4 20.06 -35.11 -30.93
C PHE A 4 18.74 -34.40 -30.64
N ILE A 5 18.01 -34.87 -29.64
CA ILE A 5 16.91 -34.11 -29.05
C ILE A 5 17.52 -33.28 -27.92
N VAL A 6 17.59 -31.97 -28.12
CA VAL A 6 17.95 -31.03 -27.06
C VAL A 6 16.66 -30.65 -26.35
N LEU A 7 16.41 -31.27 -25.19
CA LEU A 7 15.44 -30.75 -24.24
C LEU A 7 16.11 -29.61 -23.49
N LEU A 8 15.85 -28.38 -23.93
CA LEU A 8 16.09 -27.20 -23.10
C LEU A 8 15.10 -27.31 -21.93
N ALA A 9 15.58 -27.86 -20.81
CA ALA A 9 14.92 -27.66 -19.54
C ALA A 9 14.90 -26.16 -19.30
N SER A 10 13.74 -25.53 -19.52
CA SER A 10 13.49 -24.19 -19.03
C SER A 10 13.88 -24.19 -17.56
N TRP A 11 14.90 -23.43 -17.21
CA TRP A 11 15.12 -23.06 -15.82
C TRP A 11 13.76 -22.61 -15.31
N PHE A 12 13.26 -23.28 -14.28
CA PHE A 12 12.20 -22.71 -13.47
C PHE A 12 12.73 -21.35 -13.01
N SER A 13 12.39 -20.28 -13.75
CA SER A 13 12.23 -19.00 -13.10
C SER A 13 11.29 -19.31 -11.95
N ILE A 14 11.69 -18.93 -10.75
CA ILE A 14 10.75 -18.76 -9.65
C ILE A 14 9.69 -17.83 -10.21
N ALA A 15 8.58 -18.42 -10.65
CA ALA A 15 7.56 -17.68 -11.38
C ALA A 15 7.05 -16.60 -10.42
N CYS A 16 7.02 -15.37 -10.95
CA CYS A 16 6.59 -14.14 -10.32
C CYS A 16 5.49 -14.37 -9.26
N SER A 17 5.70 -13.89 -8.03
CA SER A 17 4.79 -14.10 -6.88
C SER A 17 3.52 -13.25 -6.93
N PHE A 18 3.53 -12.16 -7.72
CA PHE A 18 2.42 -11.24 -7.94
C PHE A 18 2.29 -10.86 -9.42
N ASN A 19 1.09 -10.46 -9.83
CA ASN A 19 0.79 -9.98 -11.17
C ASN A 19 0.45 -8.49 -11.14
N VAL A 20 0.97 -7.76 -12.12
CA VAL A 20 0.54 -6.39 -12.40
C VAL A 20 -0.19 -6.40 -13.74
N THR A 21 -1.40 -5.86 -13.75
CA THR A 21 -2.19 -5.70 -14.99
C THR A 21 -2.44 -4.22 -15.20
N ASP A 22 -1.98 -3.72 -16.35
CA ASP A 22 -2.21 -2.36 -16.80
C ASP A 22 -3.54 -2.27 -17.54
N HIS A 23 -4.44 -1.41 -17.07
CA HIS A 23 -5.76 -1.14 -17.67
C HIS A 23 -5.77 0.24 -18.33
N ALA A 24 -4.65 0.66 -18.92
CA ALA A 24 -4.50 1.98 -19.50
C ALA A 24 -5.65 2.32 -20.48
N PRO A 25 -6.21 3.55 -20.40
CA PRO A 25 -5.78 4.67 -19.55
C PRO A 25 -6.51 4.75 -18.19
N ASN A 26 -7.23 3.70 -17.80
CA ASN A 26 -8.23 3.73 -16.72
C ASN A 26 -7.66 3.39 -15.34
N GLY A 27 -6.54 2.67 -15.26
CA GLY A 27 -6.02 2.21 -13.98
C GLY A 27 -5.07 1.04 -14.07
N PHE A 28 -4.70 0.47 -12.92
CA PHE A 28 -3.92 -0.76 -12.86
C PHE A 28 -4.31 -1.58 -11.62
N THR A 29 -4.01 -2.87 -11.67
CA THR A 29 -4.24 -3.79 -10.56
C THR A 29 -2.96 -4.56 -10.23
N VAL A 30 -2.71 -4.76 -8.93
CA VAL A 30 -1.64 -5.62 -8.41
C VAL A 30 -2.30 -6.75 -7.62
N SER A 31 -1.94 -8.01 -7.89
CA SER A 31 -2.58 -9.17 -7.28
C SER A 31 -1.62 -10.31 -6.97
N ILE A 32 -1.94 -11.12 -5.96
CA ILE A 32 -1.29 -12.40 -5.68
C ILE A 32 -2.33 -13.51 -5.84
N GLY A 33 -2.12 -14.40 -6.81
CA GLY A 33 -3.13 -15.38 -7.19
C GLY A 33 -4.43 -14.71 -7.63
N LYS A 34 -5.49 -14.86 -6.83
CA LYS A 34 -6.81 -14.25 -7.07
C LYS A 34 -7.07 -13.02 -6.18
N THR A 35 -6.19 -12.73 -5.23
CA THR A 35 -6.36 -11.64 -4.27
C THR A 35 -5.80 -10.35 -4.86
N VAL A 36 -6.65 -9.33 -4.99
CA VAL A 36 -6.23 -7.99 -5.42
C VAL A 36 -5.68 -7.24 -4.22
N LEU A 37 -4.43 -6.78 -4.32
CA LEU A 37 -3.73 -6.06 -3.27
C LEU A 37 -3.77 -4.54 -3.47
N LEU A 38 -3.72 -4.10 -4.72
CA LEU A 38 -3.88 -2.69 -5.09
C LEU A 38 -4.79 -2.60 -6.31
N GLU A 39 -5.73 -1.67 -6.27
CA GLU A 39 -6.60 -1.34 -7.39
C GLU A 39 -6.67 0.18 -7.53
N HIS A 40 -5.99 0.69 -8.54
CA HIS A 40 -5.97 2.11 -8.85
C HIS A 40 -6.89 2.38 -10.03
N THR A 41 -7.85 3.28 -9.85
CA THR A 41 -8.60 3.91 -10.93
C THR A 41 -8.62 5.42 -10.74
N ARG A 42 -9.09 6.15 -11.75
CA ARG A 42 -9.29 7.61 -11.63
C ARG A 42 -10.34 7.96 -10.59
N GLU A 43 -11.37 7.13 -10.45
CA GLU A 43 -12.46 7.34 -9.50
C GLU A 43 -12.09 6.86 -8.08
N SER A 44 -11.18 5.90 -7.98
CA SER A 44 -10.68 5.33 -6.72
C SER A 44 -9.15 5.26 -6.74
N PRO A 45 -8.45 6.39 -6.52
CA PRO A 45 -7.01 6.38 -6.51
C PRO A 45 -6.48 5.72 -5.22
N ILE A 46 -5.45 4.88 -5.37
CA ILE A 46 -4.81 4.18 -4.25
C ILE A 46 -3.97 5.08 -3.36
N PHE A 47 -3.44 6.19 -3.87
CA PHE A 47 -2.44 6.98 -3.17
C PHE A 47 -2.85 8.44 -3.06
N TYR A 48 -2.68 8.98 -1.87
CA TYR A 48 -2.93 10.37 -1.54
C TYR A 48 -1.69 10.94 -0.87
N VAL A 49 -1.41 12.20 -1.14
CA VAL A 49 -0.37 12.96 -0.43
C VAL A 49 -1.02 14.13 0.27
N GLY A 50 -0.46 14.57 1.38
CA GLY A 50 -1.08 15.59 2.21
C GLY A 50 -0.12 16.56 2.84
N LYS A 51 -0.69 17.71 3.20
CA LYS A 51 -0.04 18.73 4.00
C LYS A 51 -0.78 18.82 5.32
N GLY A 52 -0.02 18.78 6.39
CA GLY A 52 -0.54 18.87 7.74
C GLY A 52 0.58 19.17 8.73
N ASP A 53 0.20 19.72 9.88
CA ASP A 53 1.09 19.86 11.02
C ASP A 53 0.63 18.88 12.09
N LEU A 54 1.53 17.95 12.40
CA LEU A 54 1.38 17.03 13.51
C LEU A 54 1.98 17.67 14.76
N LYS A 55 1.15 17.89 15.77
CA LYS A 55 1.60 18.24 17.11
C LYS A 55 1.52 17.01 18.00
N VAL A 56 2.66 16.64 18.58
CA VAL A 56 2.76 15.57 19.58
C VAL A 56 3.08 16.20 20.93
N THR A 57 2.28 15.91 21.95
CA THR A 57 2.57 16.28 23.34
C THR A 57 2.67 15.04 24.20
N GLU A 58 3.65 15.02 25.09
CA GLU A 58 3.89 13.92 26.03
C GLU A 58 3.57 14.37 27.45
N ASN A 59 2.99 13.46 28.23
CA ASN A 59 2.81 13.65 29.67
C ASN A 59 2.92 12.32 30.42
N SER A 60 4.04 12.11 31.08
CA SER A 60 4.32 10.93 31.91
C SER A 60 4.14 9.63 31.12
N GLY A 61 4.80 9.52 29.97
CA GLY A 61 4.75 8.33 29.13
C GLY A 61 3.47 8.20 28.29
N ASN A 62 2.54 9.18 28.37
CA ASN A 62 1.34 9.26 27.53
C ASN A 62 1.52 10.27 26.39
N PHE A 63 1.42 9.80 25.15
CA PHE A 63 1.46 10.66 23.95
C PHE A 63 0.06 11.07 23.48
N PHE A 64 -0.12 12.36 23.20
CA PHE A 64 -1.31 12.92 22.58
C PHE A 64 -0.94 13.53 21.22
N PHE A 65 -1.72 13.17 20.20
CA PHE A 65 -1.50 13.58 18.82
C PHE A 65 -2.64 14.51 18.37
N ASP A 66 -2.29 15.74 17.99
CA ASP A 66 -3.17 16.69 17.30
C ASP A 66 -2.64 16.86 15.87
N ASP A 67 -3.21 16.08 14.95
CA ASP A 67 -2.86 16.09 13.53
C ASP A 67 -3.86 16.91 12.73
N LYS A 68 -3.41 18.05 12.20
CA LYS A 68 -4.24 18.95 11.40
C LYS A 68 -3.89 18.80 9.93
N ILE A 69 -4.77 18.15 9.19
CA ILE A 69 -4.63 17.97 7.74
C ILE A 69 -5.29 19.15 7.01
N TYR A 70 -4.50 19.95 6.30
CA TYR A 70 -5.00 21.09 5.49
C TYR A 70 -5.26 20.70 4.04
N ALA A 71 -4.55 19.69 3.54
CA ALA A 71 -4.68 19.20 2.19
C ALA A 71 -4.55 17.68 2.14
N ARG A 72 -5.42 17.04 1.37
CA ARG A 72 -5.33 15.63 1.01
C ARG A 72 -5.61 15.50 -0.49
N ILE A 73 -4.55 15.29 -1.25
CA ILE A 73 -4.57 15.34 -2.71
C ILE A 73 -4.54 13.89 -3.24
N PRO A 74 -5.60 13.42 -3.92
CA PRO A 74 -5.55 12.17 -4.66
C PRO A 74 -4.61 12.29 -5.87
N LEU A 75 -3.80 11.25 -6.11
CA LEU A 75 -3.00 11.13 -7.33
C LEU A 75 -3.75 10.26 -8.33
N PHE A 76 -4.46 10.89 -9.29
CA PHE A 76 -5.39 10.22 -10.21
C PHE A 76 -4.74 9.62 -11.44
N SER A 77 -3.61 10.18 -11.88
CA SER A 77 -2.91 9.73 -13.08
C SER A 77 -1.78 8.78 -12.70
N TYR A 78 -1.42 7.88 -13.61
CA TYR A 78 -0.30 6.98 -13.39
C TYR A 78 0.51 6.75 -14.67
N LYS A 79 1.77 6.35 -14.46
CA LYS A 79 2.62 5.68 -15.44
C LYS A 79 3.19 4.43 -14.80
N LEU A 80 3.23 3.34 -15.55
CA LEU A 80 3.65 2.04 -15.09
C LEU A 80 4.64 1.44 -16.08
N TRP A 81 5.74 0.90 -15.59
CA TRP A 81 6.66 0.11 -16.40
C TRP A 81 7.42 -0.90 -15.55
N GLN A 82 7.90 -1.95 -16.20
CA GLN A 82 8.70 -2.99 -15.59
C GLN A 82 10.19 -2.77 -15.88
N SER A 83 11.04 -3.00 -14.90
CA SER A 83 12.50 -3.03 -15.04
C SER A 83 13.06 -4.25 -14.30
N GLY A 84 13.49 -5.26 -15.05
CA GLY A 84 13.86 -6.55 -14.49
C GLY A 84 12.69 -7.23 -13.78
N SER A 85 12.87 -7.60 -12.51
CA SER A 85 11.84 -8.21 -11.67
C SER A 85 10.97 -7.20 -10.91
N SER A 86 11.23 -5.90 -11.04
CA SER A 86 10.51 -4.86 -10.32
C SER A 86 9.61 -4.04 -11.24
N TRP A 87 8.53 -3.52 -10.69
CA TRP A 87 7.67 -2.54 -11.35
C TRP A 87 7.85 -1.17 -10.71
N THR A 88 7.82 -0.13 -11.54
CA THR A 88 7.79 1.26 -11.09
C THR A 88 6.44 1.84 -11.44
N VAL A 89 5.78 2.41 -10.43
CA VAL A 89 4.52 3.14 -10.56
C VAL A 89 4.78 4.60 -10.22
N VAL A 90 4.55 5.50 -11.17
CA VAL A 90 4.57 6.95 -10.91
C VAL A 90 3.15 7.45 -10.92
N LEU A 91 2.67 7.91 -9.78
CA LEU A 91 1.33 8.45 -9.57
C LEU A 91 1.40 9.98 -9.56
N THR A 92 0.49 10.66 -10.25
CA THR A 92 0.53 12.12 -10.39
C THR A 92 -0.83 12.81 -10.30
N GLN A 93 -0.79 14.07 -9.89
CA GLN A 93 -1.87 15.05 -10.00
C GLN A 93 -1.29 16.44 -10.20
N GLY A 94 -1.41 16.99 -11.41
CA GLY A 94 -0.66 18.20 -11.79
C GLY A 94 0.84 17.99 -11.61
N ASP A 95 1.50 18.89 -10.88
CA ASP A 95 2.94 18.81 -10.59
C ASP A 95 3.27 17.90 -9.39
N VAL A 96 2.25 17.37 -8.71
CA VAL A 96 2.43 16.52 -7.53
C VAL A 96 2.64 15.08 -7.96
N THR A 97 3.67 14.43 -7.44
CA THR A 97 4.09 13.09 -7.83
C THR A 97 4.42 12.23 -6.62
N ALA A 98 4.10 10.93 -6.70
CA ALA A 98 4.66 9.89 -5.83
C ALA A 98 5.16 8.73 -6.67
N THR A 99 6.30 8.15 -6.30
CA THR A 99 6.88 6.99 -6.96
C THR A 99 6.83 5.79 -6.03
N LEU A 100 6.21 4.71 -6.50
CA LEU A 100 6.19 3.42 -5.84
C LEU A 100 7.07 2.43 -6.61
N GLN A 101 7.74 1.54 -5.90
CA GLN A 101 8.41 0.37 -6.44
C GLN A 101 7.73 -0.88 -5.91
N LEU A 102 7.42 -1.81 -6.82
CA LEU A 102 6.87 -3.12 -6.48
C LEU A 102 7.91 -4.18 -6.80
N SER A 103 8.28 -4.98 -5.80
CA SER A 103 9.30 -6.04 -5.90
C SER A 103 8.78 -7.32 -5.26
N ALA A 104 9.21 -8.47 -5.77
CA ALA A 104 8.99 -9.75 -5.11
C ALA A 104 10.11 -9.96 -4.08
N THR A 105 9.76 -10.24 -2.83
CA THR A 105 10.72 -10.62 -1.77
C THR A 105 10.70 -12.11 -1.47
N GLY A 106 9.76 -12.84 -2.06
CA GLY A 106 9.56 -14.28 -1.90
C GLY A 106 8.52 -14.81 -2.88
N ALA A 107 8.17 -16.10 -2.78
CA ALA A 107 7.25 -16.75 -3.71
C ALA A 107 5.78 -16.28 -3.60
N LYS A 108 5.41 -15.64 -2.48
CA LYS A 108 4.05 -15.11 -2.22
C LYS A 108 4.07 -13.73 -1.58
N ASP A 109 5.20 -13.06 -1.65
CA ASP A 109 5.40 -11.78 -0.99
C ASP A 109 5.61 -10.70 -2.05
N VAL A 110 4.88 -9.61 -1.89
CA VAL A 110 5.11 -8.36 -2.61
C VAL A 110 5.57 -7.31 -1.60
N GLU A 111 6.65 -6.63 -1.94
CA GLU A 111 7.10 -5.43 -1.26
C GLU A 111 6.63 -4.22 -2.07
N ILE A 112 6.02 -3.26 -1.38
CA ILE A 112 5.57 -1.99 -1.94
C ILE A 112 6.36 -0.89 -1.24
N SER A 113 7.34 -0.34 -1.94
CA SER A 113 8.22 0.71 -1.42
C SER A 113 7.77 2.07 -1.95
N VAL A 114 7.51 3.01 -1.05
CA VAL A 114 7.33 4.43 -1.40
C VAL A 114 8.72 5.04 -1.58
N ILE A 115 9.15 5.22 -2.83
CA ILE A 115 10.49 5.71 -3.16
C ILE A 115 10.59 7.21 -2.96
N SER A 116 9.56 7.93 -3.36
CA SER A 116 9.50 9.37 -3.22
C SER A 116 8.07 9.89 -3.24
N VAL A 117 7.89 11.03 -2.60
CA VAL A 117 6.73 11.91 -2.70
C VAL A 117 7.28 13.31 -2.95
N SER A 118 6.57 14.14 -3.72
CA SER A 118 6.94 15.54 -3.92
C SER A 118 7.25 16.26 -2.59
N ASP A 119 8.20 17.18 -2.64
CA ASP A 119 8.60 17.97 -1.48
C ASP A 119 7.43 18.79 -0.90
N GLY A 120 7.49 19.05 0.40
CA GLY A 120 6.48 19.83 1.11
C GLY A 120 5.17 19.09 1.40
N TYR A 121 5.12 17.78 1.15
CA TYR A 121 4.05 16.89 1.60
C TYR A 121 4.56 16.05 2.78
N THR A 122 3.90 16.18 3.93
CA THR A 122 4.29 15.53 5.20
C THR A 122 3.48 14.28 5.51
N HIS A 123 2.42 14.04 4.75
CA HIS A 123 1.49 12.93 4.96
C HIS A 123 1.28 12.16 3.66
N PHE A 124 1.04 10.85 3.78
CA PHE A 124 0.52 10.05 2.68
C PHE A 124 -0.50 9.03 3.18
N TRP A 125 -1.36 8.58 2.28
CA TRP A 125 -2.29 7.49 2.52
C TRP A 125 -2.25 6.51 1.36
N LEU A 126 -2.11 5.23 1.69
CA LEU A 126 -2.27 4.12 0.76
C LEU A 126 -3.61 3.43 1.06
N ARG A 127 -4.40 3.17 0.01
CA ARG A 127 -5.62 2.37 0.10
C ARG A 127 -5.35 0.95 -0.39
N VAL A 128 -5.85 -0.01 0.37
CA VAL A 128 -5.88 -1.43 0.02
C VAL A 128 -7.34 -1.82 -0.20
N PRO A 129 -7.70 -2.50 -1.31
CA PRO A 129 -9.04 -3.01 -1.53
C PRO A 129 -9.45 -3.96 -0.40
N ALA A 130 -10.73 -3.94 -0.03
CA ALA A 130 -11.25 -4.78 1.03
C ALA A 130 -12.70 -5.19 0.72
N GLU A 131 -13.06 -6.42 1.07
CA GLU A 131 -14.44 -6.91 0.89
C GLU A 131 -15.35 -6.36 2.00
N THR A 132 -16.67 -6.38 1.86
CA THR A 132 -17.56 -5.72 2.84
C THR A 132 -17.58 -6.44 4.19
N ASP A 133 -17.46 -7.75 4.18
CA ASP A 133 -17.51 -8.69 5.30
C ASP A 133 -16.13 -9.24 5.70
N GLU A 134 -15.07 -8.84 5.01
CA GLU A 134 -13.70 -9.17 5.40
C GLU A 134 -13.41 -8.72 6.83
N GLN A 135 -12.64 -9.54 7.54
CA GLN A 135 -12.25 -9.32 8.92
C GLN A 135 -10.75 -9.02 8.98
N ILE A 136 -10.35 -8.03 9.78
CA ILE A 136 -8.95 -7.62 9.89
C ILE A 136 -8.50 -7.88 11.33
N TYR A 137 -7.35 -8.51 11.48
CA TYR A 137 -6.76 -8.89 12.76
C TYR A 137 -5.31 -8.40 12.85
N GLY A 138 -4.73 -8.39 14.06
CA GLY A 138 -3.34 -8.03 14.29
C GLY A 138 -3.17 -6.59 14.77
N ALA A 139 -2.29 -5.83 14.11
CA ALA A 139 -1.83 -4.51 14.55
C ALA A 139 -1.18 -4.52 15.97
N GLY A 140 -0.43 -5.59 16.28
CA GLY A 140 0.21 -5.79 17.58
C GLY A 140 -0.71 -6.43 18.61
N GLU A 141 -0.53 -6.07 19.88
CA GLU A 141 -1.36 -6.52 20.99
C GLU A 141 -2.55 -5.57 21.17
N GLN A 142 -3.77 -6.07 20.95
CA GLN A 142 -5.01 -5.30 21.01
C GLN A 142 -5.91 -5.82 22.12
N PHE A 143 -6.31 -4.95 23.05
CA PHE A 143 -7.11 -5.33 24.21
C PHE A 143 -8.63 -5.09 24.04
N SER A 144 -9.03 -4.25 23.08
CA SER A 144 -10.44 -3.88 22.91
C SER A 144 -11.19 -4.72 21.86
N PHE A 145 -10.56 -4.94 20.70
CA PHE A 145 -11.21 -5.61 19.58
C PHE A 145 -10.26 -6.64 18.98
N LEU A 146 -10.75 -7.87 18.80
CA LEU A 146 -10.04 -8.87 18.03
C LEU A 146 -10.15 -8.55 16.52
N ASN A 147 -11.37 -8.31 16.03
CA ASN A 147 -11.61 -7.87 14.66
C ASN A 147 -11.58 -6.33 14.57
N LEU A 148 -10.56 -5.77 13.92
CA LEU A 148 -10.36 -4.33 13.74
C LEU A 148 -11.42 -3.69 12.81
N ARG A 149 -12.22 -4.50 12.13
CA ARG A 149 -13.39 -4.03 11.34
C ARG A 149 -14.70 -4.07 12.10
N GLU A 150 -14.70 -4.57 13.34
CA GLU A 150 -15.87 -4.49 14.21
C GLU A 150 -16.24 -3.01 14.40
N ARG A 151 -17.49 -2.66 14.06
CA ARG A 151 -17.98 -1.28 14.12
C ARG A 151 -18.77 -1.09 15.38
N VAL A 152 -18.45 -0.03 16.10
CA VAL A 152 -19.25 0.47 17.21
C VAL A 152 -19.69 1.88 16.85
N GLU A 153 -20.98 2.19 16.97
CA GLU A 153 -21.64 3.39 16.41
C GLU A 153 -20.92 4.71 16.73
N TYR A 154 -20.27 4.79 17.90
CA TYR A 154 -19.60 5.99 18.40
C TYR A 154 -18.06 5.95 18.25
N LYS A 155 -17.47 4.91 17.66
CA LYS A 155 -16.02 4.77 17.52
C LYS A 155 -15.62 4.66 16.06
N LYS A 156 -14.71 5.55 15.64
CA LYS A 156 -14.07 5.46 14.32
C LYS A 156 -13.09 4.28 14.34
N ASN A 157 -13.14 3.42 13.33
CA ASN A 157 -12.19 2.31 13.16
C ASN A 157 -10.84 2.85 12.65
N ILE A 158 -10.14 3.57 13.50
CA ILE A 158 -8.75 3.99 13.31
C ILE A 158 -7.96 3.44 14.48
N PHE A 159 -6.88 2.73 14.16
CA PHE A 159 -5.94 2.16 15.12
C PHE A 159 -4.57 2.83 14.89
N PRO A 160 -4.21 3.86 15.68
CA PRO A 160 -2.89 4.47 15.61
C PRO A 160 -1.82 3.43 15.95
N ILE A 161 -0.75 3.38 15.16
CA ILE A 161 0.41 2.54 15.45
C ILE A 161 1.50 3.45 16.02
N TRP A 162 1.61 3.45 17.35
CA TRP A 162 2.63 4.18 18.10
C TRP A 162 2.90 3.45 19.41
N ILE A 163 4.16 3.41 19.85
CA ILE A 163 4.52 2.80 21.14
C ILE A 163 4.28 3.84 22.24
N ASN A 164 3.34 3.54 23.13
CA ASN A 164 3.03 4.33 24.33
C ASN A 164 3.27 3.43 25.56
N GLU A 165 3.50 4.01 26.74
CA GLU A 165 3.35 3.20 27.96
C GLU A 165 1.87 2.78 28.08
N GLN A 166 1.63 1.52 28.48
CA GLN A 166 0.27 1.05 28.73
C GLN A 166 -0.24 1.81 29.97
N GLY A 167 -1.25 2.66 29.77
CA GLY A 167 -1.99 3.22 30.90
C GLY A 167 -2.72 2.09 31.62
N GLU A 168 -2.47 1.95 32.92
CA GLU A 168 -3.30 1.15 33.83
C GLU A 168 -4.73 1.69 33.92
#